data_AF-U4K2R3-F1
#
_entry.id   AF-U4K2R3-F1
#
_cell.length_a   1.000
_cell.length_b   1.000
_cell.length_c   1.000
_cell.angle_alpha   90.00
_cell.angle_beta   90.00
_cell.angle_gamma   90.00
#
_symmetry.space_group_name_H-M   'P 1'
#
loop_
_entity.id
_entity.type
_entity.pdbx_description
1 polymer ?
#
loop_
_entity_poly.entity_id
_entity_poly.type
_entity_poly.pdbx_seq_one_letter_code
_entity_poly.pdbx_strand_id
1 'polypeptide(L)'
;MDKIFVDEAVSELHSLQDMIRWTVSRFNAAGLFYGHGTDNAWDEAVQLILPTLYLPIDVPSHLLNSRLTSSERLRIVERVVKRINDRTPTAYLTNKAWFVGLEFYVDERVLVPRSPIGELIEAQFQPWLVEEPTRIMDLCTGSGCIAIACAHAFPHAEVDAVDISSDALEVAEQNIQDHGMEQQVFPIRSDLFRDLPKDKYNLIVSNPPYVDEEDMNSLPEEFTHEPELGLAAGTDGLKLVRRILANAPDYLTDDGILICEVGNSMVHMMEQYPHIPFTWVEFENGGHGVFMLTREQMLEHAEEFAIYKD
;
A
#
# COMPACT_ATOMS: atom_id res chain seq x y z
N MET A 1 0.48 -34.62 10.23
CA MET A 1 -0.83 -34.61 9.55
C MET A 1 -0.69 -34.04 8.15
N ASP A 2 0.20 -33.06 7.99
CA ASP A 2 0.43 -32.34 6.73
C ASP A 2 0.92 -33.21 5.58
N LYS A 3 1.82 -34.18 5.81
CA LYS A 3 2.43 -34.93 4.70
C LYS A 3 1.44 -35.76 3.88
N ILE A 4 0.49 -36.43 4.54
CA ILE A 4 -0.54 -37.23 3.84
C ILE A 4 -1.45 -36.32 3.02
N PHE A 5 -1.84 -35.18 3.59
CA PHE A 5 -2.70 -34.20 2.94
C PHE A 5 -2.00 -33.51 1.75
N VAL A 6 -0.71 -33.24 1.88
CA VAL A 6 0.14 -32.74 0.79
C VAL A 6 0.24 -33.77 -0.33
N ASP A 7 0.56 -35.03 0.00
CA ASP A 7 0.70 -36.11 -0.98
C ASP A 7 -0.63 -36.38 -1.71
N GLU A 8 -1.76 -36.35 -1.00
CA GLU A 8 -3.11 -36.47 -1.56
C GLU A 8 -3.39 -35.35 -2.57
N ALA A 9 -3.26 -34.08 -2.15
CA ALA A 9 -3.49 -32.92 -3.02
C ALA A 9 -2.59 -32.92 -4.27
N VAL A 10 -1.31 -33.28 -4.12
CA VAL A 10 -0.37 -33.37 -5.23
C VAL A 10 -0.69 -34.55 -6.16
N SER A 11 -1.27 -35.64 -5.66
CA SER A 11 -1.59 -36.81 -6.48
C SER A 11 -2.95 -36.72 -7.19
N GLU A 12 -3.94 -36.07 -6.58
CA GLU A 12 -5.34 -36.11 -7.03
C GLU A 12 -5.81 -34.83 -7.74
N LEU A 13 -5.29 -33.67 -7.37
CA LEU A 13 -5.64 -32.41 -8.04
C LEU A 13 -4.83 -32.33 -9.34
N HIS A 14 -5.45 -31.93 -10.45
CA HIS A 14 -4.77 -32.00 -11.75
C HIS A 14 -4.75 -30.69 -12.51
N SER A 15 -5.69 -29.78 -12.24
CA SER A 15 -5.83 -28.50 -12.93
C SER A 15 -5.62 -27.29 -12.01
N LEU A 16 -5.47 -26.10 -12.60
CA LEU A 16 -5.51 -24.84 -11.86
C LEU A 16 -6.83 -24.69 -11.10
N GLN A 17 -7.94 -25.03 -11.73
CA GLN A 17 -9.27 -24.96 -11.11
C GLN A 17 -9.38 -25.87 -9.87
N ASP A 18 -8.84 -27.09 -9.94
CA ASP A 18 -8.81 -28.01 -8.80
C ASP A 18 -8.04 -27.40 -7.63
N MET A 19 -6.87 -26.80 -7.92
CA MET A 19 -5.98 -26.18 -6.95
C MET A 19 -6.58 -24.91 -6.34
N ILE A 20 -7.21 -24.03 -7.12
CA ILE A 20 -7.88 -22.82 -6.63
C ILE A 20 -9.00 -23.22 -5.69
N ARG A 21 -9.93 -24.07 -6.14
CA ARG A 21 -11.06 -24.52 -5.31
C ARG A 21 -10.59 -25.23 -4.03
N TRP A 22 -9.52 -26.02 -4.11
CA TRP A 22 -8.93 -26.67 -2.95
C TRP A 22 -8.38 -25.65 -1.97
N THR A 23 -7.56 -24.72 -2.45
CA THR A 23 -6.93 -23.68 -1.65
C THR A 23 -7.97 -22.84 -0.92
N VAL A 24 -9.03 -22.41 -1.61
CA VAL A 24 -10.16 -21.69 -0.99
C VAL A 24 -10.79 -22.47 0.16
N SER A 25 -11.02 -23.78 -0.04
CA SER A 25 -11.58 -24.64 1.01
C SER A 25 -10.65 -24.72 2.22
N ARG A 26 -9.33 -24.73 1.99
CA ARG A 26 -8.32 -24.80 3.05
C ARG A 26 -8.15 -23.49 3.80
N PHE A 27 -8.20 -22.37 3.08
CA PHE A 27 -8.16 -21.04 3.64
C PHE A 27 -9.39 -20.77 4.52
N ASN A 28 -10.59 -21.09 4.04
CA ASN A 28 -11.82 -20.98 4.83
C ASN A 28 -11.79 -21.89 6.06
N ALA A 29 -11.33 -23.13 5.93
CA ALA A 29 -11.24 -24.07 7.06
C ALA A 29 -10.22 -23.64 8.12
N ALA A 30 -9.17 -22.93 7.72
CA ALA A 30 -8.16 -22.38 8.62
C ALA A 30 -8.59 -21.08 9.32
N GLY A 31 -9.69 -20.45 8.86
CA GLY A 31 -10.14 -19.16 9.37
C GLY A 31 -9.06 -18.09 9.20
N LEU A 32 -8.49 -17.98 8.00
CA LEU A 32 -7.52 -16.92 7.69
C LEU A 32 -8.19 -15.56 7.69
N PHE A 33 -7.43 -14.52 8.05
CA PHE A 33 -7.84 -13.14 7.86
C PHE A 33 -7.32 -12.61 6.50
N TYR A 34 -8.10 -11.74 5.87
CA TYR A 34 -7.78 -11.08 4.59
C TYR A 34 -7.81 -9.56 4.78
N GLY A 35 -6.94 -8.84 4.08
CA GLY A 35 -6.77 -7.39 4.26
C GLY A 35 -5.49 -6.81 3.67
N HIS A 36 -4.63 -7.67 3.10
CA HIS A 36 -3.36 -7.29 2.47
C HIS A 36 -3.53 -7.18 0.94
N GLY A 37 -4.60 -6.52 0.49
CA GLY A 37 -4.95 -6.38 -0.93
C GLY A 37 -6.06 -7.31 -1.45
N THR A 38 -6.56 -8.23 -0.61
CA THR A 38 -7.77 -9.04 -0.87
C THR A 38 -8.65 -9.05 0.37
N ASP A 39 -9.96 -9.29 0.21
CA ASP A 39 -10.92 -9.38 1.31
C ASP A 39 -11.57 -10.78 1.45
N ASN A 40 -11.17 -11.73 0.60
CA ASN A 40 -11.79 -13.05 0.54
C ASN A 40 -10.80 -14.15 0.13
N ALA A 41 -11.13 -15.38 0.51
CA ALA A 41 -10.32 -16.56 0.25
C ALA A 41 -10.09 -16.87 -1.24
N TRP A 42 -11.03 -16.47 -2.10
CA TRP A 42 -10.98 -16.77 -3.53
C TRP A 42 -9.88 -15.95 -4.21
N ASP A 43 -9.93 -14.63 -4.04
CA ASP A 43 -8.94 -13.74 -4.62
C ASP A 43 -7.55 -13.98 -4.03
N GLU A 44 -7.46 -14.23 -2.72
CA GLU A 44 -6.21 -14.63 -2.07
C GLU A 44 -5.64 -15.93 -2.68
N ALA A 45 -6.48 -16.93 -2.97
CA ALA A 45 -6.04 -18.18 -3.60
C ALA A 45 -5.54 -17.96 -5.03
N VAL A 46 -6.20 -17.09 -5.80
CA VAL A 46 -5.77 -16.71 -7.15
C VAL A 46 -4.42 -16.00 -7.09
N GLN A 47 -4.28 -15.01 -6.21
CA GLN A 47 -3.04 -14.24 -6.00
C GLN A 47 -1.92 -15.09 -5.41
N LEU A 48 -2.21 -16.21 -4.73
CA LEU A 48 -1.17 -17.16 -4.33
C LEU A 48 -0.74 -18.05 -5.50
N ILE A 49 -1.70 -18.66 -6.20
CA ILE A 49 -1.44 -19.75 -7.14
C ILE A 49 -0.84 -19.25 -8.45
N LEU A 50 -1.41 -18.22 -9.07
CA LEU A 50 -0.97 -17.79 -10.40
C LEU A 50 0.47 -17.26 -10.37
N PRO A 51 0.83 -16.35 -9.44
CA PRO A 51 2.23 -15.93 -9.26
C PRO A 51 3.20 -17.07 -8.95
N THR A 52 2.77 -18.08 -8.17
CA THR A 52 3.60 -19.26 -7.85
C THR A 52 4.02 -20.04 -9.10
N LEU A 53 3.20 -19.97 -10.14
CA LEU A 53 3.42 -20.61 -11.43
C LEU A 53 3.97 -19.64 -12.48
N TYR A 54 4.29 -18.40 -12.11
CA TYR A 54 4.71 -17.35 -13.03
C TYR A 54 3.65 -17.05 -14.12
N LEU A 55 2.36 -17.16 -13.74
CA LEU A 55 1.23 -16.81 -14.58
C LEU A 55 0.67 -15.44 -14.18
N PRO A 56 0.17 -14.65 -15.14
CA PRO A 56 -0.47 -13.37 -14.84
C PRO A 56 -1.82 -13.61 -14.15
N ILE A 57 -2.32 -12.63 -13.39
CA ILE A 57 -3.58 -12.77 -12.64
C ILE A 57 -4.82 -12.88 -13.54
N ASP A 58 -4.74 -12.37 -14.76
CA ASP A 58 -5.81 -12.34 -15.76
C ASP A 58 -5.73 -13.52 -16.76
N VAL A 59 -5.27 -14.70 -16.32
CA VAL A 59 -5.18 -15.87 -17.20
C VAL A 59 -6.50 -16.14 -17.92
N PRO A 60 -6.48 -16.46 -19.23
CA PRO A 60 -7.69 -16.85 -19.94
C PRO A 60 -8.40 -18.04 -19.26
N SER A 61 -9.73 -17.95 -19.13
CA SER A 61 -10.54 -18.95 -18.39
C SER A 61 -10.37 -20.39 -18.87
N HIS A 62 -10.08 -20.61 -20.15
CA HIS A 62 -9.84 -21.94 -20.69
C HIS A 62 -8.56 -22.58 -20.14
N LEU A 63 -7.57 -21.79 -19.70
CA LEU A 63 -6.36 -22.30 -19.07
C LEU A 63 -6.61 -22.88 -17.68
N LEU A 64 -7.71 -22.53 -17.00
CA LEU A 64 -8.04 -23.04 -15.67
C LEU A 64 -8.18 -24.58 -15.64
N ASN A 65 -8.54 -25.18 -16.78
CA ASN A 65 -8.66 -26.63 -16.93
C ASN A 65 -7.35 -27.31 -17.41
N SER A 66 -6.27 -26.55 -17.62
CA SER A 66 -4.98 -27.09 -18.06
C SER A 66 -4.35 -27.95 -16.97
N ARG A 67 -3.69 -29.03 -17.38
CA ARG A 67 -3.02 -29.93 -16.44
C ARG A 67 -1.73 -29.30 -15.91
N LEU A 68 -1.55 -29.40 -14.60
CA LEU A 68 -0.31 -29.06 -13.91
C LEU A 68 0.61 -30.28 -13.84
N THR A 69 1.91 -30.06 -13.90
CA THR A 69 2.95 -31.04 -13.59
C THR A 69 3.01 -31.32 -12.09
N SER A 70 3.58 -32.45 -11.68
CA SER A 70 3.68 -32.79 -10.25
C SER A 70 4.51 -31.78 -9.46
N SER A 71 5.54 -31.17 -10.07
CA SER A 71 6.35 -30.11 -9.44
C SER A 71 5.58 -28.81 -9.22
N GLU A 72 4.73 -28.41 -10.18
CA GLU A 72 3.87 -27.22 -10.02
C GLU A 72 2.88 -27.42 -8.89
N ARG A 73 2.25 -28.60 -8.84
CA ARG A 73 1.31 -28.96 -7.79
C ARG A 73 1.95 -28.98 -6.41
N LEU A 74 3.14 -29.57 -6.29
CA LEU A 74 3.89 -29.58 -5.03
C LEU A 74 4.19 -28.16 -4.55
N ARG A 75 4.68 -27.28 -5.44
CA ARG A 75 4.99 -25.89 -5.08
C ARG A 75 3.76 -25.12 -4.59
N ILE A 76 2.60 -25.28 -5.24
CA ILE A 76 1.34 -24.67 -4.80
C ILE A 76 1.00 -25.15 -3.39
N VAL A 77 0.99 -26.46 -3.20
CA VAL A 77 0.59 -27.08 -1.95
C VAL A 77 1.51 -26.66 -0.80
N GLU A 78 2.83 -26.59 -1.02
CA GLU A 78 3.80 -26.09 -0.04
C GLU A 78 3.50 -24.64 0.38
N ARG A 79 3.15 -23.77 -0.57
CA ARG A 79 2.79 -22.38 -0.28
C ARG A 79 1.47 -22.24 0.46
N VAL A 80 0.47 -23.06 0.12
CA VAL A 80 -0.82 -23.09 0.82
C VAL A 80 -0.64 -23.54 2.26
N VAL A 81 0.18 -24.58 2.49
CA VAL A 81 0.53 -25.03 3.83
C VAL A 81 1.25 -23.92 4.60
N LYS A 82 2.21 -23.23 3.97
CA LYS A 82 2.90 -22.11 4.58
C LYS A 82 1.95 -20.97 4.96
N ARG A 83 1.06 -20.54 4.05
CA ARG A 83 0.05 -19.49 4.30
C ARG A 83 -0.85 -19.83 5.49
N ILE A 84 -1.23 -21.09 5.64
CA ILE A 84 -2.11 -21.57 6.71
C ILE A 84 -1.38 -21.65 8.06
N ASN A 85 -0.20 -22.24 8.06
CA ASN A 85 0.53 -22.50 9.30
C ASN A 85 1.19 -21.25 9.87
N ASP A 86 1.81 -20.45 8.99
CA ASP A 86 2.60 -19.30 9.40
C ASP A 86 1.77 -18.02 9.39
N ARG A 87 0.55 -18.04 8.82
CA ARG A 87 -0.30 -16.86 8.60
C ARG A 87 0.36 -15.73 7.79
N THR A 88 1.50 -15.98 7.15
CA THR A 88 2.21 -14.99 6.33
C THR A 88 1.33 -14.50 5.17
N PRO A 89 1.14 -13.18 4.97
CA PRO A 89 0.38 -12.63 3.85
C PRO A 89 0.79 -13.22 2.50
N THR A 90 -0.18 -13.45 1.61
CA THR A 90 0.09 -14.03 0.28
C THR A 90 1.10 -13.21 -0.51
N ALA A 91 1.03 -11.88 -0.42
CA ALA A 91 1.93 -10.98 -1.10
C ALA A 91 3.41 -11.20 -0.72
N TYR A 92 3.72 -11.54 0.54
CA TYR A 92 5.09 -11.86 0.97
C TYR A 92 5.51 -13.27 0.58
N LEU A 93 4.56 -14.20 0.43
CA LEU A 93 4.87 -15.53 -0.10
C LEU A 93 5.24 -15.45 -1.59
N THR A 94 4.53 -14.64 -2.36
CA THR A 94 4.74 -14.51 -3.82
C THR A 94 5.72 -13.40 -4.18
N ASN A 95 6.07 -12.55 -3.22
CA ASN A 95 6.75 -11.28 -3.41
C ASN A 95 6.08 -10.35 -4.41
N LYS A 96 4.74 -10.37 -4.46
CA LYS A 96 3.95 -9.61 -5.42
C LYS A 96 2.70 -9.03 -4.79
N ALA A 97 2.45 -7.76 -5.07
CA ALA A 97 1.21 -7.07 -4.76
C ALA A 97 0.74 -6.26 -5.98
N TRP A 98 -0.52 -5.84 -5.98
CA TRP A 98 -1.09 -5.02 -7.04
C TRP A 98 -1.64 -3.72 -6.48
N PHE A 99 -1.35 -2.61 -7.17
CA PHE A 99 -1.86 -1.28 -6.83
C PHE A 99 -2.14 -0.53 -8.12
N VAL A 100 -3.36 0.02 -8.28
CA VAL A 100 -3.84 0.67 -9.53
C VAL A 100 -3.55 -0.14 -10.81
N GLY A 101 -3.74 -1.46 -10.74
CA GLY A 101 -3.50 -2.38 -11.86
C GLY A 101 -2.02 -2.68 -12.16
N LEU A 102 -1.08 -2.06 -11.44
CA LEU A 102 0.36 -2.28 -11.57
C LEU A 102 0.83 -3.35 -10.57
N GLU A 103 1.73 -4.23 -11.00
CA GLU A 103 2.36 -5.25 -10.15
C GLU A 103 3.61 -4.66 -9.47
N PHE A 104 3.77 -4.88 -8.16
CA PHE A 104 4.91 -4.43 -7.37
C PHE A 104 5.56 -5.59 -6.63
N TYR A 105 6.89 -5.60 -6.58
CA TYR A 105 7.66 -6.41 -5.65
C TYR A 105 7.45 -5.90 -4.22
N VAL A 106 7.17 -6.83 -3.31
CA VAL A 106 7.03 -6.56 -1.88
C VAL A 106 7.63 -7.68 -1.04
N ASP A 107 8.11 -7.34 0.15
CA ASP A 107 8.51 -8.27 1.20
C ASP A 107 8.28 -7.63 2.58
N GLU A 108 8.71 -8.31 3.64
CA GLU A 108 8.47 -7.90 5.03
C GLU A 108 9.11 -6.53 5.41
N ARG A 109 9.90 -5.90 4.52
CA ARG A 109 10.45 -4.56 4.73
C ARG A 109 9.45 -3.44 4.45
N VAL A 110 8.34 -3.72 3.75
CA VAL A 110 7.33 -2.71 3.33
C VAL A 110 5.90 -3.19 3.57
N LEU A 111 4.97 -2.26 3.74
CA LEU A 111 3.54 -2.60 3.76
C LEU A 111 3.08 -3.13 2.41
N VAL A 112 2.11 -4.04 2.42
CA VAL A 112 1.43 -4.48 1.20
C VAL A 112 0.54 -3.35 0.65
N PRO A 113 0.76 -2.87 -0.59
CA PRO A 113 -0.02 -1.78 -1.19
C PRO A 113 -1.53 -2.01 -1.16
N ARG A 114 -2.27 -1.06 -0.58
CA ARG A 114 -3.74 -1.11 -0.43
C ARG A 114 -4.40 0.25 -0.17
N SER A 115 -3.72 1.34 -0.52
CA SER A 115 -4.20 2.69 -0.20
C SER A 115 -5.41 3.08 -1.06
N PRO A 116 -6.50 3.63 -0.50
CA PRO A 116 -7.59 4.22 -1.29
C PRO A 116 -7.14 5.39 -2.18
N ILE A 117 -5.96 5.99 -1.92
CA ILE A 117 -5.37 7.03 -2.79
C ILE A 117 -5.22 6.54 -4.24
N GLY A 118 -5.18 5.23 -4.48
CA GLY A 118 -5.19 4.66 -5.84
C GLY A 118 -6.31 5.21 -6.72
N GLU A 119 -7.53 5.38 -6.19
CA GLU A 119 -8.66 5.97 -6.94
C GLU A 119 -8.40 7.44 -7.30
N LEU A 120 -7.71 8.18 -6.43
CA LEU A 120 -7.35 9.58 -6.71
C LEU A 120 -6.30 9.66 -7.81
N ILE A 121 -5.35 8.71 -7.83
CA ILE A 121 -4.34 8.64 -8.89
C ILE A 121 -5.01 8.33 -10.23
N GLU A 122 -5.92 7.36 -10.28
CA GLU A 122 -6.70 7.02 -11.49
C GLU A 122 -7.56 8.20 -11.97
N ALA A 123 -8.12 8.97 -11.04
CA ALA A 123 -8.87 10.19 -11.33
C ALA A 123 -7.98 11.44 -11.53
N GLN A 124 -6.65 11.28 -11.53
CA GLN A 124 -5.67 12.37 -11.65
C GLN A 124 -5.91 13.52 -10.66
N PHE A 125 -6.36 13.18 -9.45
CA PHE A 125 -6.66 14.10 -8.34
C PHE A 125 -7.67 15.21 -8.70
N GLN A 126 -8.54 14.97 -9.69
CA GLN A 126 -9.64 15.87 -10.01
C GLN A 126 -10.69 15.90 -8.88
N PRO A 127 -11.32 17.06 -8.61
CA PRO A 127 -11.20 18.33 -9.32
C PRO A 127 -10.13 19.28 -8.73
N TRP A 128 -9.26 18.82 -7.84
CA TRP A 128 -8.38 19.69 -7.05
C TRP A 128 -7.12 20.11 -7.81
N LEU A 129 -6.56 19.23 -8.64
CA LEU A 129 -5.48 19.61 -9.56
C LEU A 129 -6.06 20.24 -10.83
N VAL A 130 -5.99 21.56 -10.94
CA VAL A 130 -6.48 22.28 -12.14
C VAL A 130 -5.53 22.10 -13.33
N GLU A 131 -4.23 21.99 -13.07
CA GLU A 131 -3.17 21.77 -14.05
C GLU A 131 -2.40 20.50 -13.72
N GLU A 132 -1.78 19.87 -14.72
CA GLU A 132 -0.92 18.71 -14.49
C GLU A 132 0.27 19.12 -13.60
N PRO A 133 0.52 18.40 -12.50
CA PRO A 133 1.64 18.69 -11.63
C PRO A 133 2.94 18.40 -12.37
N THR A 134 3.94 19.26 -12.17
CA THR A 134 5.31 19.02 -12.64
C THR A 134 6.20 18.43 -11.55
N ARG A 135 5.83 18.64 -10.28
CA ARG A 135 6.55 18.11 -9.11
C ARG A 135 5.58 17.49 -8.11
N ILE A 136 5.82 16.23 -7.77
CA ILE A 136 5.05 15.45 -6.81
C ILE A 136 6.00 14.91 -5.73
N MET A 137 5.53 14.89 -4.48
CA MET A 137 6.20 14.16 -3.40
C MET A 137 5.28 13.06 -2.91
N ASP A 138 5.80 11.84 -2.80
CA ASP A 138 5.18 10.74 -2.07
C ASP A 138 5.93 10.56 -0.75
N LEU A 139 5.31 10.97 0.35
CA LEU A 139 5.90 10.98 1.68
C LEU A 139 5.47 9.72 2.45
N CYS A 140 6.45 9.02 3.04
CA CYS A 140 6.30 7.66 3.57
C CYS A 140 6.02 6.63 2.45
N THR A 141 6.85 6.65 1.40
CA THR A 141 6.62 5.95 0.13
C THR A 141 6.60 4.42 0.25
N GLY A 142 7.22 3.85 1.28
CA GLY A 142 7.31 2.40 1.47
C GLY A 142 7.89 1.70 0.24
N SER A 143 7.06 0.90 -0.44
CA SER A 143 7.44 0.17 -1.65
C SER A 143 7.56 1.04 -2.91
N GLY A 144 7.28 2.34 -2.84
CA GLY A 144 7.25 3.24 -3.99
C GLY A 144 5.95 3.17 -4.81
N CYS A 145 4.92 2.44 -4.36
CA CYS A 145 3.75 2.17 -5.19
C CYS A 145 2.94 3.43 -5.53
N ILE A 146 2.75 4.36 -4.58
CA ILE A 146 2.07 5.64 -4.83
C ILE A 146 2.94 6.52 -5.75
N ALA A 147 4.24 6.65 -5.46
CA ALA A 147 5.16 7.41 -6.31
C ALA A 147 5.16 6.95 -7.78
N ILE A 148 5.29 5.64 -8.01
CA ILE A 148 5.32 5.05 -9.36
C ILE A 148 3.95 5.19 -10.04
N ALA A 149 2.86 4.96 -9.32
CA ALA A 149 1.51 5.16 -9.83
C ALA A 149 1.26 6.62 -10.26
N CYS A 150 1.72 7.59 -9.46
CA CYS A 150 1.69 9.00 -9.82
C CYS A 150 2.54 9.29 -11.08
N ALA A 151 3.73 8.70 -11.21
CA ALA A 151 4.58 8.85 -12.39
C ALA A 151 3.89 8.33 -13.68
N HIS A 152 3.19 7.20 -13.59
CA HIS A 152 2.36 6.70 -14.68
C HIS A 152 1.17 7.61 -15.02
N ALA A 153 0.50 8.17 -14.01
CA ALA A 153 -0.64 9.07 -14.20
C ALA A 153 -0.23 10.45 -14.77
N PHE A 154 1.00 10.89 -14.48
CA PHE A 154 1.56 12.18 -14.90
C PHE A 154 2.94 12.00 -15.56
N PRO A 155 3.01 11.65 -16.87
CA PRO A 155 4.26 11.30 -17.57
C PRO A 155 5.31 12.41 -17.67
N HIS A 156 4.98 13.63 -17.24
CA HIS A 156 5.86 14.81 -17.26
C HIS A 156 6.22 15.32 -15.87
N ALA A 157 5.70 14.69 -14.80
CA ALA A 157 5.98 15.06 -13.43
C ALA A 157 7.23 14.34 -12.93
N GLU A 158 8.14 15.03 -12.23
CA GLU A 158 9.14 14.36 -11.40
C GLU A 158 8.53 14.05 -10.02
N VAL A 159 8.81 12.85 -9.51
CA VAL A 159 8.23 12.35 -8.26
C VAL A 159 9.35 12.01 -7.28
N ASP A 160 9.36 12.69 -6.13
CA ASP A 160 10.27 12.35 -5.04
C ASP A 160 9.58 11.34 -4.10
N ALA A 161 10.15 10.13 -4.00
CA ALA A 161 9.67 9.04 -3.17
C ALA A 161 10.45 9.05 -1.84
N VAL A 162 9.83 9.56 -0.77
CA VAL A 162 10.51 9.86 0.49
C VAL A 162 10.17 8.83 1.56
N ASP A 163 11.19 8.24 2.19
CA ASP A 163 11.03 7.36 3.35
C ASP A 163 12.16 7.50 4.37
N ILE A 164 11.91 7.17 5.63
CA ILE A 164 12.93 7.15 6.68
C ILE A 164 13.76 5.84 6.64
N SER A 165 13.14 4.76 6.15
CA SER A 165 13.69 3.41 6.12
C SER A 165 14.54 3.20 4.87
N SER A 166 15.83 2.91 5.07
CA SER A 166 16.70 2.46 3.97
C SER A 166 16.20 1.18 3.33
N ASP A 167 15.67 0.28 4.15
CA ASP A 167 15.24 -1.05 3.72
C ASP A 167 13.97 -0.97 2.85
N ALA A 168 13.08 -0.01 3.14
CA ALA A 168 11.93 0.29 2.29
C ALA A 168 12.37 0.92 0.97
N LEU A 169 13.33 1.86 1.02
CA LEU A 169 13.85 2.50 -0.18
C LEU A 169 14.57 1.52 -1.12
N GLU A 170 15.22 0.47 -0.61
CA GLU A 170 15.76 -0.60 -1.46
C GLU A 170 14.65 -1.33 -2.23
N VAL A 171 13.50 -1.56 -1.61
CA VAL A 171 12.32 -2.13 -2.28
C VAL A 171 11.73 -1.15 -3.29
N ALA A 172 11.63 0.14 -2.92
CA ALA A 172 11.19 1.19 -3.83
C ALA A 172 12.10 1.31 -5.06
N GLU A 173 13.42 1.30 -4.87
CA GLU A 173 14.41 1.32 -5.95
C GLU A 173 14.25 0.14 -6.91
N GLN A 174 14.01 -1.06 -6.38
CA GLN A 174 13.73 -2.24 -7.21
C GLN A 174 12.47 -2.04 -8.04
N ASN A 175 11.37 -1.59 -7.42
CA ASN A 175 10.12 -1.32 -8.13
C ASN A 175 10.27 -0.21 -9.18
N ILE A 176 11.02 0.85 -8.88
CA ILE A 176 11.32 1.93 -9.83
C ILE A 176 12.03 1.37 -11.07
N GLN A 177 13.00 0.47 -10.89
CA GLN A 177 13.70 -0.21 -11.99
C GLN A 177 12.78 -1.17 -12.76
N ASP A 178 11.99 -1.98 -12.05
CA ASP A 178 11.07 -2.95 -12.67
C ASP A 178 10.00 -2.28 -13.54
N HIS A 179 9.62 -1.03 -13.22
CA HIS A 179 8.71 -0.19 -13.99
C HIS A 179 9.39 0.76 -14.99
N GLY A 180 10.73 0.80 -15.04
CA GLY A 180 11.49 1.67 -15.95
C GLY A 180 11.34 3.17 -15.65
N MET A 181 11.17 3.53 -14.37
CA MET A 181 10.87 4.89 -13.90
C MET A 181 12.09 5.63 -13.32
N GLU A 182 13.31 5.15 -13.57
CA GLU A 182 14.55 5.67 -12.94
C GLU A 182 14.88 7.11 -13.34
N GLN A 183 14.24 7.65 -14.38
CA GLN A 183 14.42 9.03 -14.84
C GLN A 183 13.33 9.98 -14.32
N GLN A 184 12.35 9.48 -13.57
CA GLN A 184 11.17 10.23 -13.16
C GLN A 184 10.89 10.12 -11.66
N VAL A 185 11.15 8.96 -11.06
CA VAL A 185 10.92 8.70 -9.63
C VAL A 185 12.27 8.63 -8.91
N PHE A 186 12.45 9.49 -7.91
CA PHE A 186 13.71 9.63 -7.17
C PHE A 186 13.52 9.25 -5.70
N PRO A 187 14.12 8.14 -5.24
CA PRO A 187 14.05 7.74 -3.83
C PRO A 187 14.95 8.65 -2.97
N ILE A 188 14.40 9.16 -1.87
CA ILE A 188 15.10 10.06 -0.95
C ILE A 188 14.91 9.57 0.48
N ARG A 189 16.03 9.39 1.20
CA ARG A 189 15.99 9.07 2.62
C ARG A 189 15.84 10.32 3.47
N SER A 190 14.74 10.45 4.21
CA SER A 190 14.49 11.57 5.13
C SER A 190 13.49 11.20 6.22
N ASP A 191 13.66 11.77 7.42
CA ASP A 191 12.60 11.77 8.45
C ASP A 191 11.60 12.90 8.11
N LEU A 192 10.54 12.54 7.39
CA LEU A 192 9.59 13.47 6.80
C LEU A 192 10.34 14.55 6.00
N PHE A 193 10.28 15.81 6.43
CA PHE A 193 10.82 16.96 5.72
C PHE A 193 12.26 17.34 6.10
N ARG A 194 12.84 16.72 7.15
CA ARG A 194 14.08 17.20 7.79
C ARG A 194 15.29 17.25 6.86
N ASP A 195 15.48 16.22 6.05
CA ASP A 195 16.67 16.06 5.22
C ASP A 195 16.37 16.35 3.73
N LEU A 196 15.21 16.94 3.44
CA LEU A 196 14.78 17.25 2.08
C LEU A 196 15.38 18.56 1.56
N PRO A 197 15.75 18.62 0.27
CA PRO A 197 16.11 19.87 -0.38
C PRO A 197 14.94 20.86 -0.30
N LYS A 198 15.25 22.16 -0.24
CA LYS A 198 14.23 23.20 -0.28
C LYS A 198 13.70 23.34 -1.71
N ASP A 199 12.66 22.56 -2.00
CA ASP A 199 11.97 22.51 -3.28
C ASP A 199 10.47 22.73 -3.12
N LYS A 200 9.77 22.93 -4.23
CA LYS A 200 8.34 23.22 -4.29
C LYS A 200 7.58 22.19 -5.10
N TYR A 201 6.52 21.65 -4.51
CA TYR A 201 5.68 20.59 -5.08
C TYR A 201 4.27 21.10 -5.36
N ASN A 202 3.71 20.68 -6.49
CA ASN A 202 2.30 20.93 -6.82
C ASN A 202 1.40 20.00 -6.00
N LEU A 203 1.89 18.79 -5.71
CA LEU A 203 1.17 17.77 -4.98
C LEU A 203 2.12 17.11 -3.97
N ILE A 204 1.70 17.06 -2.71
CA ILE A 204 2.27 16.14 -1.71
C ILE A 204 1.20 15.09 -1.42
N VAL A 205 1.56 13.82 -1.58
CA VAL A 205 0.74 12.67 -1.22
C VAL A 205 1.42 11.97 -0.06
N SER A 206 0.66 11.50 0.92
CA SER A 206 1.22 10.70 2.01
C SER A 206 0.24 9.66 2.51
N ASN A 207 0.74 8.44 2.68
CA ASN A 207 0.11 7.40 3.48
C ASN A 207 1.00 7.08 4.69
N PRO A 208 1.06 7.98 5.69
CA PRO A 208 1.90 7.75 6.86
C PRO A 208 1.31 6.64 7.73
N PRO A 209 2.13 5.99 8.57
CA PRO A 209 1.61 5.19 9.68
C PRO A 209 0.58 5.98 10.49
N TYR A 210 -0.58 5.38 10.75
CA TYR A 210 -1.69 6.00 11.47
C TYR A 210 -2.42 5.06 12.45
N VAL A 211 -1.95 3.81 12.61
CA VAL A 211 -2.58 2.84 13.52
C VAL A 211 -2.20 3.20 14.96
N ASP A 212 -3.21 3.40 15.79
CA ASP A 212 -3.02 3.69 17.21
C ASP A 212 -2.67 2.42 18.01
N GLU A 213 -2.23 2.62 19.25
CA GLU A 213 -1.77 1.52 20.11
C GLU A 213 -2.88 0.51 20.46
N GLU A 214 -4.15 0.93 20.51
CA GLU A 214 -5.27 0.04 20.81
C GLU A 214 -5.55 -0.88 19.61
N ASP A 215 -5.61 -0.31 18.40
CA ASP A 215 -5.79 -1.04 17.15
C ASP A 215 -4.61 -2.00 16.92
N MET A 216 -3.36 -1.56 17.16
CA MET A 216 -2.15 -2.40 17.05
C MET A 216 -2.23 -3.67 17.92
N ASN A 217 -2.78 -3.57 19.13
CA ASN A 217 -2.93 -4.71 20.05
C ASN A 217 -4.03 -5.70 19.64
N SER A 218 -4.93 -5.30 18.74
CA SER A 218 -6.07 -6.10 18.26
C SER A 218 -5.84 -6.72 16.89
N LEU A 219 -4.69 -6.46 16.26
CA LEU A 219 -4.39 -6.90 14.91
C LEU A 219 -4.40 -8.43 14.77
N PRO A 220 -5.02 -8.97 13.70
CA PRO A 220 -4.89 -10.38 13.36
C PRO A 220 -3.43 -10.80 13.13
N GLU A 221 -3.13 -12.09 13.34
CA GLU A 221 -1.78 -12.66 13.21
C GLU A 221 -1.15 -12.41 11.83
N GLU A 222 -1.96 -12.33 10.78
CA GLU A 222 -1.49 -11.94 9.45
C GLU A 222 -0.78 -10.57 9.43
N PHE A 223 -1.29 -9.57 10.15
CA PHE A 223 -0.76 -8.20 10.15
C PHE A 223 0.53 -8.04 10.96
N THR A 224 0.85 -8.98 11.85
CA THR A 224 2.11 -8.94 12.61
C THR A 224 3.33 -9.21 11.75
N HIS A 225 3.13 -9.58 10.48
CA HIS A 225 4.19 -9.78 9.49
C HIS A 225 4.58 -8.48 8.76
N GLU A 226 3.76 -7.42 8.84
CA GLU A 226 4.10 -6.12 8.27
C GLU A 226 5.05 -5.35 9.21
N PRO A 227 5.91 -4.46 8.69
CA PRO A 227 6.86 -3.74 9.52
C PRO A 227 6.14 -2.78 10.49
N GLU A 228 6.46 -2.89 11.78
CA GLU A 228 5.85 -2.06 12.85
C GLU A 228 5.99 -0.55 12.57
N LEU A 229 7.14 -0.13 12.02
CA LEU A 229 7.40 1.25 11.63
C LEU A 229 6.39 1.79 10.62
N GLY A 230 5.81 0.92 9.78
CA GLY A 230 4.81 1.27 8.78
C GLY A 230 3.37 1.30 9.29
N LEU A 231 3.12 0.82 10.52
CA LEU A 231 1.79 0.77 11.14
C LEU A 231 1.65 1.73 12.32
N ALA A 232 2.61 1.72 13.24
CA ALA A 232 2.46 2.35 14.56
C ALA A 232 2.60 3.88 14.53
N ALA A 233 1.63 4.58 15.11
CA ALA A 233 1.58 6.04 15.13
C ALA A 233 1.31 6.67 16.51
N GLY A 234 1.78 5.99 17.56
CA GLY A 234 1.64 6.46 18.94
C GLY A 234 0.22 6.30 19.48
N THR A 235 -0.13 7.07 20.51
CA THR A 235 -1.37 6.86 21.27
C THR A 235 -2.65 7.24 20.54
N ASP A 236 -2.60 8.19 19.59
CA ASP A 236 -3.78 8.66 18.85
C ASP A 236 -3.63 8.62 17.33
N GLY A 237 -2.55 8.04 16.84
CA GLY A 237 -2.29 7.93 15.40
C GLY A 237 -1.88 9.22 14.70
N LEU A 238 -1.90 10.38 15.38
CA LEU A 238 -1.77 11.69 14.72
C LEU A 238 -0.36 12.27 14.73
N LYS A 239 0.62 11.60 15.35
CA LYS A 239 1.97 12.15 15.56
C LYS A 239 2.63 12.58 14.25
N LEU A 240 2.58 11.73 13.23
CA LEU A 240 3.20 12.02 11.94
C LEU A 240 2.39 13.04 11.13
N VAL A 241 1.06 12.89 11.11
CA VAL A 241 0.13 13.81 10.42
C VAL A 241 0.30 15.25 10.92
N ARG A 242 0.45 15.47 12.22
CA ARG A 242 0.70 16.81 12.78
C ARG A 242 2.02 17.42 12.29
N ARG A 243 3.09 16.62 12.21
CA ARG A 243 4.37 17.07 11.63
C ARG A 243 4.23 17.35 10.14
N ILE A 244 3.44 16.54 9.41
CA ILE A 244 3.16 16.78 7.99
C ILE A 244 2.44 18.12 7.82
N LEU A 245 1.35 18.36 8.55
CA LEU A 245 0.58 19.60 8.49
C LEU A 245 1.41 20.84 8.90
N ALA A 246 2.36 20.70 9.84
CA ALA A 246 3.25 21.79 10.24
C ALA A 246 4.27 22.21 9.17
N ASN A 247 4.74 21.25 8.37
CA ASN A 247 5.90 21.42 7.48
C ASN A 247 5.54 21.45 5.99
N ALA A 248 4.49 20.75 5.56
CA ALA A 248 4.05 20.70 4.15
C ALA A 248 3.87 22.08 3.49
N PRO A 249 3.34 23.13 4.16
CA PRO A 249 3.21 24.46 3.55
C PRO A 249 4.53 25.09 3.10
N ASP A 250 5.65 24.70 3.70
CA ASP A 250 6.99 25.18 3.33
C ASP A 250 7.50 24.51 2.04
N TYR A 251 6.89 23.40 1.63
CA TYR A 251 7.28 22.60 0.46
C TYR A 251 6.23 22.64 -0.65
N LEU A 252 5.01 23.13 -0.40
CA LEU A 252 4.02 23.32 -1.47
C LEU A 252 4.22 24.62 -2.24
N THR A 253 3.90 24.59 -3.54
CA THR A 253 3.64 25.79 -4.37
C THR A 253 2.42 26.55 -3.84
N ASP A 254 2.19 27.78 -4.27
CA ASP A 254 1.06 28.58 -3.81
C ASP A 254 -0.30 27.88 -4.06
N ASP A 255 -0.46 27.26 -5.24
CA ASP A 255 -1.65 26.45 -5.59
C ASP A 255 -1.49 24.96 -5.26
N GLY A 256 -0.48 24.60 -4.47
CA GLY A 256 -0.18 23.21 -4.15
C GLY A 256 -1.15 22.61 -3.13
N ILE A 257 -1.40 21.31 -3.25
CA ILE A 257 -2.29 20.57 -2.34
C ILE A 257 -1.58 19.41 -1.62
N LEU A 258 -2.07 19.11 -0.43
CA LEU A 258 -1.73 17.92 0.35
C LEU A 258 -2.90 16.92 0.27
N ILE A 259 -2.59 15.68 -0.07
CA ILE A 259 -3.45 14.51 0.08
C ILE A 259 -2.82 13.62 1.15
N CYS A 260 -3.56 13.33 2.23
CA CYS A 260 -3.03 12.52 3.32
C CYS A 260 -4.06 11.49 3.78
N GLU A 261 -3.65 10.23 3.87
CA GLU A 261 -4.41 9.15 4.48
C GLU A 261 -4.15 9.10 5.99
N VAL A 262 -5.22 8.90 6.77
CA VAL A 262 -5.19 8.73 8.22
C VAL A 262 -6.10 7.60 8.70
N GLY A 263 -6.79 6.90 7.78
CA GLY A 263 -7.69 5.78 8.09
C GLY A 263 -8.68 6.09 9.22
N ASN A 264 -8.72 5.22 10.23
CA ASN A 264 -9.60 5.37 11.41
C ASN A 264 -9.30 6.62 12.25
N SER A 265 -8.07 7.13 12.19
CA SER A 265 -7.66 8.34 12.92
C SER A 265 -8.32 9.61 12.38
N MET A 266 -9.10 9.52 11.29
CA MET A 266 -10.04 10.56 10.85
C MET A 266 -10.95 11.05 11.99
N VAL A 267 -11.44 10.15 12.85
CA VAL A 267 -12.33 10.53 13.97
C VAL A 267 -11.59 11.45 14.94
N HIS A 268 -10.36 11.09 15.31
CA HIS A 268 -9.50 11.90 16.18
C HIS A 268 -9.15 13.25 15.53
N MET A 269 -8.89 13.27 14.21
CA MET A 269 -8.64 14.51 13.46
C MET A 269 -9.84 15.45 13.52
N MET A 270 -11.05 14.95 13.27
CA MET A 270 -12.28 15.75 13.30
C MET A 270 -12.63 16.26 14.71
N GLU A 271 -12.35 15.47 15.74
CA GLU A 271 -12.61 15.85 17.14
C GLU A 271 -11.58 16.87 17.67
N GLN A 272 -10.29 16.67 17.39
CA GLN A 272 -9.23 17.54 17.90
C GLN A 272 -9.10 18.84 17.09
N TYR A 273 -9.44 18.83 15.80
CA TYR A 273 -9.28 19.96 14.88
C TYR A 273 -10.56 20.31 14.11
N PRO A 274 -11.70 20.57 14.78
CA PRO A 274 -13.01 20.74 14.14
C PRO A 274 -13.13 22.02 13.30
N HIS A 275 -12.19 22.96 13.46
CA HIS A 275 -12.18 24.25 12.77
C HIS A 275 -11.35 24.25 11.47
N ILE A 276 -10.55 23.20 11.24
CA ILE A 276 -9.75 23.09 10.03
C ILE A 276 -10.63 22.52 8.91
N PRO A 277 -10.64 23.13 7.71
CA PRO A 277 -11.53 22.76 6.61
C PRO A 277 -11.02 21.52 5.85
N PHE A 278 -10.83 20.39 6.55
CA PHE A 278 -10.48 19.12 5.90
C PHE A 278 -11.53 18.73 4.86
N THR A 279 -11.09 18.56 3.61
CA THR A 279 -11.94 17.99 2.57
C THR A 279 -11.75 16.48 2.60
N TRP A 280 -12.63 15.77 3.32
CA TRP A 280 -12.62 14.31 3.37
C TRP A 280 -13.13 13.73 2.06
N VAL A 281 -12.36 12.83 1.47
CA VAL A 281 -12.65 12.23 0.18
C VAL A 281 -13.45 10.93 0.35
N GLU A 282 -14.45 10.75 -0.51
CA GLU A 282 -15.27 9.54 -0.60
C GLU A 282 -14.79 8.68 -1.77
N PHE A 283 -14.78 7.37 -1.58
CA PHE A 283 -14.24 6.38 -2.52
C PHE A 283 -15.32 5.41 -2.98
N GLU A 284 -15.27 4.99 -4.25
CA GLU A 284 -16.25 4.07 -4.83
C GLU A 284 -15.96 2.61 -4.45
N ASN A 285 -14.68 2.23 -4.34
CA ASN A 285 -14.25 0.87 -4.02
C ASN A 285 -13.98 0.66 -2.52
N GLY A 286 -14.37 1.62 -1.68
CA GLY A 286 -14.20 1.59 -0.23
C GLY A 286 -12.87 2.16 0.24
N GLY A 287 -12.71 2.21 1.57
CA GLY A 287 -11.67 3.00 2.22
C GLY A 287 -12.19 4.36 2.69
N HIS A 288 -11.55 4.92 3.71
CA HIS A 288 -11.92 6.19 4.32
C HIS A 288 -10.70 6.86 4.95
N GLY A 289 -10.89 8.08 5.44
CA GLY A 289 -9.87 8.81 6.16
C GLY A 289 -8.78 9.38 5.27
N VAL A 290 -9.06 9.68 4.01
CA VAL A 290 -8.18 10.51 3.18
C VAL A 290 -8.74 11.92 3.15
N PHE A 291 -7.90 12.91 3.46
CA PHE A 291 -8.28 14.32 3.34
C PHE A 291 -7.42 15.05 2.31
N MET A 292 -7.99 16.13 1.78
CA MET A 292 -7.29 17.15 0.99
C MET A 292 -7.27 18.47 1.75
N LEU A 293 -6.12 19.16 1.72
CA LEU A 293 -5.96 20.56 2.12
C LEU A 293 -5.11 21.32 1.11
N THR A 294 -5.48 22.57 0.84
CA THR A 294 -4.62 23.48 0.08
C THR A 294 -3.51 24.05 0.97
N ARG A 295 -2.43 24.53 0.35
CA ARG A 295 -1.38 25.27 1.07
C ARG A 295 -1.94 26.47 1.84
N GLU A 296 -2.85 27.24 1.23
CA GLU A 296 -3.48 28.40 1.85
C GLU A 296 -4.21 28.02 3.16
N GLN A 297 -5.06 26.99 3.12
CA GLN A 297 -5.78 26.49 4.30
C GLN A 297 -4.80 26.06 5.40
N MET A 298 -3.72 25.37 5.06
CA MET A 298 -2.72 24.98 6.06
C MET A 298 -1.98 26.19 6.67
N LEU A 299 -1.75 27.26 5.90
CA LEU A 299 -1.14 28.50 6.42
C LEU A 299 -2.08 29.25 7.34
N GLU A 300 -3.38 29.31 7.03
CA GLU A 300 -4.40 29.93 7.88
C GLU A 300 -4.48 29.26 9.26
N HIS A 301 -4.15 27.98 9.33
CA HIS A 301 -4.17 27.18 10.56
C HIS A 301 -2.77 26.81 11.09
N ALA A 302 -1.71 27.49 10.63
CA ALA A 302 -0.33 27.12 10.96
C ALA A 302 -0.02 27.18 12.47
N GLU A 303 -0.69 28.04 13.24
CA GLU A 303 -0.50 28.14 14.69
C GLU A 303 -0.88 26.85 15.43
N GLU A 304 -1.87 26.10 14.94
CA GLU A 304 -2.34 24.83 15.54
C GLU A 304 -1.24 23.76 15.53
N PHE A 305 -0.33 23.82 14.54
CA PHE A 305 0.73 22.84 14.34
C PHE A 305 2.13 23.39 14.60
N ALA A 306 2.27 24.63 15.07
CA ALA A 306 3.56 25.30 15.23
C ALA A 306 4.55 24.53 16.12
N ILE A 307 4.06 23.81 17.13
CA ILE A 307 4.90 23.00 18.03
C ILE A 307 5.47 21.73 17.38
N TYR A 308 4.94 21.33 16.23
CA TYR A 308 5.36 20.15 15.46
C TYR A 308 6.24 20.49 14.26
N LYS A 309 6.59 21.76 14.09
CA LYS A 309 7.51 22.22 13.04
C LYS A 309 8.92 21.72 13.33
N ASP A 310 9.58 21.19 12.31
CA ASP A 310 10.95 20.66 12.41
C ASP A 310 12.02 21.77 12.33
#